data_AF-A0A8J2NQJ1-F1
#
_entry.id   AF-A0A8J2NQJ1-F1
#
_cell.length_a   1.000
_cell.length_b   1.000
_cell.length_c   1.000
_cell.angle_alpha   90.00
_cell.angle_beta   90.00
_cell.angle_gamma   90.00
#
_symmetry.space_group_name_H-M   'P 1'
#
loop_
_entity.id
_entity.type
_entity.pdbx_description
1 polymer ?
#
loop_
_entity_poly.entity_id
_entity_poly.type
_entity_poly.pdbx_seq_one_letter_code
_entity_poly.pdbx_strand_id
1 'polypeptide(L)'
;MFPILIALAFLAVGKTAAIQIDMNYTGAPDLKNFAEKVQTVLLQWYPQIAAKLNSPTFRPIEYVSITFDPNYDGVAYASAGRIVGGVNYYRTHQDDVGSMVHELVHIVQGYKNGAGWVVEGIADYVRYFIYEPDRRPGKPGPGNNYTDGYGVTAHLFHYVLTVYNFSPDFLYWVNKDCREGTYDDTIWGRMLGKSAGQLWDEMVNPAPLEIELDYSGARDLANFAEQTRETLLEWYPYFAQELDSPDFIPISYIKLTFDPNYDGVAYAAGNQIVGGAEYYRSHLDDFGSMIHEMIHVIQGYRSGPGWLVEGIADYWRNYHFEDDSKPKPSKPGPNNKYTDGYKVTAFFLDYVDRTNPARDMLYWLNKDCREGTYADTIWPRLLNGKTVDVLWNEMMELA
;
A
#
# COMPACT_ATOMS: atom_id res chain seq x y z
N MET A 1 -3.60 -20.73 -41.17
CA MET A 1 -2.24 -20.96 -40.64
C MET A 1 -1.44 -19.69 -40.91
N PHE A 2 -1.47 -18.72 -39.99
CA PHE A 2 -0.73 -17.47 -40.06
C PHE A 2 0.10 -17.38 -38.78
N PRO A 3 1.45 -17.30 -38.85
CA PRO A 3 2.25 -17.22 -37.64
C PRO A 3 2.20 -15.79 -37.11
N ILE A 4 1.73 -15.65 -35.88
CA ILE A 4 1.86 -14.42 -35.09
C ILE A 4 3.33 -14.33 -34.68
N LEU A 5 4.09 -13.43 -35.30
CA LEU A 5 5.40 -13.01 -34.80
C LEU A 5 5.16 -12.21 -33.52
N ILE A 6 5.47 -12.81 -32.37
CA ILE A 6 5.67 -12.06 -31.12
C ILE A 6 7.03 -11.37 -31.25
N ALA A 7 7.02 -10.10 -31.65
CA ALA A 7 8.19 -9.26 -31.56
C ALA A 7 8.40 -8.90 -30.08
N LEU A 8 9.29 -9.64 -29.40
CA LEU A 8 9.89 -9.17 -28.15
C LEU A 8 10.76 -7.95 -28.50
N ALA A 9 10.21 -6.76 -28.32
CA ALA A 9 11.01 -5.54 -28.29
C ALA A 9 11.81 -5.55 -26.97
N PHE A 10 13.05 -6.03 -27.03
CA PHE A 10 14.05 -5.68 -26.02
C PHE A 10 14.27 -4.17 -26.10
N LEU A 11 13.65 -3.42 -25.19
CA LEU A 11 14.04 -2.05 -24.88
C LEU A 11 15.52 -2.10 -24.50
N ALA A 12 16.37 -1.53 -25.35
CA ALA A 12 17.76 -1.31 -25.04
C ALA A 12 17.83 -0.46 -23.77
N VAL A 13 18.21 -1.08 -22.65
CA VAL A 13 18.63 -0.37 -21.45
C VAL A 13 19.91 0.37 -21.84
N GLY A 14 19.78 1.63 -22.26
CA GLY A 14 20.91 2.51 -22.42
C GLY A 14 21.67 2.53 -21.09
N LYS A 15 23.00 2.36 -21.13
CA LYS A 15 23.87 2.61 -19.97
C LYS A 15 23.47 3.94 -19.36
N THR A 16 22.84 3.93 -18.19
CA THR A 16 22.70 5.14 -17.38
C THR A 16 24.12 5.62 -17.08
N ALA A 17 24.49 6.80 -17.59
CA ALA A 17 25.77 7.42 -17.27
C ALA A 17 25.90 7.53 -15.75
N ALA A 18 27.08 7.22 -15.21
CA ALA A 18 27.34 7.42 -13.79
C ALA A 18 27.28 8.92 -13.50
N ILE A 19 26.42 9.31 -12.56
CA ILE A 19 26.34 10.69 -12.08
C ILE A 19 27.51 10.98 -11.14
N GLN A 20 28.15 12.13 -11.30
CA GLN A 20 29.05 12.68 -10.31
C GLN A 20 28.28 13.58 -9.34
N ILE A 21 28.46 13.38 -8.04
CA ILE A 21 27.85 14.21 -7.00
C ILE A 21 28.97 14.83 -6.16
N ASP A 22 29.12 16.15 -6.23
CA ASP A 22 30.09 16.89 -5.42
C ASP A 22 29.41 17.44 -4.17
N MET A 23 29.94 17.07 -2.99
CA MET A 23 29.40 17.49 -1.70
C MET A 23 30.20 18.65 -1.12
N ASN A 24 29.52 19.74 -0.76
CA ASN A 24 30.08 20.87 -0.03
C ASN A 24 29.38 21.03 1.33
N TYR A 25 30.06 20.56 2.38
CA TYR A 25 29.64 20.74 3.78
C TYR A 25 30.65 21.60 4.56
N THR A 26 31.42 22.44 3.88
CA THR A 26 32.44 23.30 4.55
C THR A 26 31.84 24.27 5.56
N GLY A 27 30.59 24.73 5.33
CA GLY A 27 29.83 25.55 6.27
C GLY A 27 29.22 24.80 7.46
N ALA A 28 29.26 23.46 7.45
CA ALA A 28 28.79 22.59 8.53
C ALA A 28 29.60 21.29 8.60
N PRO A 29 30.88 21.33 9.03
CA PRO A 29 31.73 20.14 9.11
C PRO A 29 31.16 19.04 10.02
N ASP A 30 30.30 19.41 10.97
CA ASP A 30 29.56 18.51 11.85
C ASP A 30 28.60 17.58 11.09
N LEU A 31 28.14 17.97 9.90
CA LEU A 31 27.25 17.17 9.04
C LEU A 31 27.99 16.24 8.07
N LYS A 32 29.32 16.10 8.16
CA LYS A 32 30.11 15.28 7.22
C LYS A 32 29.54 13.87 7.03
N ASN A 33 29.27 13.14 8.13
CA ASN A 33 28.78 11.76 8.05
C ASN A 33 27.39 11.68 7.39
N PHE A 34 26.52 12.66 7.66
CA PHE A 34 25.22 12.77 7.01
C PHE A 34 25.38 13.05 5.51
N ALA A 35 26.27 13.98 5.13
CA ALA A 35 26.56 14.29 3.74
C ALA A 35 27.08 13.06 2.96
N GLU A 36 27.99 12.28 3.53
CA GLU A 36 28.50 11.03 2.94
C GLU A 36 27.40 9.97 2.79
N LYS A 37 26.49 9.86 3.77
CA LYS A 37 25.30 8.99 3.69
C LYS A 37 24.37 9.44 2.55
N VAL A 38 24.06 10.73 2.46
CA VAL A 38 23.24 11.31 1.37
C VAL A 38 23.88 11.00 0.03
N GLN A 39 25.17 11.29 -0.16
CA GLN A 39 25.88 11.04 -1.41
C GLN A 39 25.78 9.57 -1.84
N THR A 40 25.97 8.64 -0.90
CA THR A 40 25.86 7.20 -1.14
C THR A 40 24.47 6.82 -1.63
N VAL A 41 23.43 7.31 -0.94
CA VAL A 41 22.02 7.03 -1.31
C VAL A 41 21.68 7.62 -2.67
N LEU A 42 22.06 8.88 -2.95
CA LEU A 42 21.75 9.54 -4.21
C LEU A 42 22.46 8.87 -5.40
N LEU A 43 23.72 8.44 -5.24
CA LEU A 43 24.43 7.65 -6.26
C LEU A 43 23.71 6.33 -6.57
N GLN A 44 23.21 5.66 -5.53
CA GLN A 44 22.46 4.40 -5.67
C GLN A 44 21.10 4.61 -6.35
N TRP A 45 20.38 5.67 -5.99
CA TRP A 45 19.00 5.89 -6.41
C TRP A 45 18.83 6.66 -7.70
N TYR A 46 19.79 7.49 -8.09
CA TYR A 46 19.77 8.21 -9.37
C TYR A 46 19.39 7.34 -10.58
N PRO A 47 20.03 6.17 -10.85
CA PRO A 47 19.67 5.37 -12.01
C PRO A 47 18.23 4.83 -11.96
N GLN A 48 17.70 4.57 -10.76
CA GLN A 48 16.33 4.08 -10.57
C GLN A 48 15.31 5.19 -10.83
N ILE A 49 15.57 6.39 -10.30
CA ILE A 49 14.74 7.58 -10.52
C ILE A 49 14.76 7.99 -12.00
N ALA A 50 15.95 8.03 -12.61
CA ALA A 50 16.12 8.34 -14.03
C ALA A 50 15.40 7.34 -14.93
N ALA A 51 15.44 6.04 -14.61
CA ALA A 51 14.69 5.02 -15.34
C ALA A 51 13.17 5.21 -15.18
N LYS A 52 12.69 5.46 -13.96
CA LYS A 52 11.26 5.65 -13.65
C LYS A 52 10.68 6.90 -14.33
N LEU A 53 11.45 7.99 -14.36
CA LEU A 53 11.05 9.28 -14.91
C LEU A 53 11.66 9.53 -16.29
N ASN A 54 11.94 8.48 -17.07
CA ASN A 54 12.48 8.63 -18.41
C ASN A 54 11.44 9.24 -19.39
N SER A 55 11.92 9.84 -20.48
CA SER A 55 11.10 10.30 -21.61
C SER A 55 11.99 10.45 -22.85
N PRO A 56 11.45 10.57 -24.06
CA PRO A 56 12.26 10.69 -25.29
C PRO A 56 13.26 11.85 -25.26
N THR A 57 12.91 12.98 -24.62
CA THR A 57 13.78 14.15 -24.50
C THR A 57 14.63 14.16 -23.23
N PHE A 58 14.58 13.11 -22.40
CA PHE A 58 15.42 13.03 -21.21
C PHE A 58 16.89 12.92 -21.62
N ARG A 59 17.73 13.64 -20.88
CA ARG A 59 19.18 13.56 -20.97
C ARG A 59 19.70 13.25 -19.57
N PRO A 60 20.44 12.16 -19.38
CA PRO A 60 21.05 11.87 -18.10
C PRO A 60 21.84 13.07 -17.59
N ILE A 61 21.61 13.42 -16.33
CA ILE A 61 22.41 14.41 -15.61
C ILE A 61 23.71 13.74 -15.19
N GLU A 62 24.83 14.33 -15.61
CA GLU A 62 26.16 13.78 -15.36
C GLU A 62 26.81 14.38 -14.11
N TYR A 63 26.31 15.53 -13.64
CA TYR A 63 26.90 16.28 -12.53
C TYR A 63 25.83 16.95 -11.67
N VAL A 64 25.92 16.79 -10.35
CA VAL A 64 25.14 17.53 -9.36
C VAL A 64 26.06 18.06 -8.26
N SER A 65 25.87 19.31 -7.88
CA SER A 65 26.51 19.90 -6.70
C SER A 65 25.54 19.96 -5.54
N ILE A 66 25.96 19.54 -4.35
CA ILE A 66 25.13 19.60 -3.14
C ILE A 66 25.84 20.45 -2.10
N THR A 67 25.17 21.48 -1.59
CA THR A 67 25.73 22.37 -0.55
C THR A 67 24.86 22.35 0.70
N PHE A 68 25.49 22.14 1.87
CA PHE A 68 24.85 22.38 3.16
C PHE A 68 25.06 23.82 3.58
N ASP A 69 23.99 24.62 3.52
CA ASP A 69 24.03 26.07 3.74
C ASP A 69 23.51 26.44 5.15
N PRO A 70 24.32 27.08 6.01
CA PRO A 70 23.88 27.55 7.33
C PRO A 70 22.92 28.73 7.29
N ASN A 71 22.78 29.42 6.16
CA ASN A 71 21.90 30.57 5.99
C ASN A 71 20.59 30.23 5.25
N TYR A 72 20.39 28.96 4.89
CA TYR A 72 19.13 28.50 4.31
C TYR A 72 18.20 27.99 5.42
N ASP A 73 17.02 28.59 5.51
CA ASP A 73 16.03 28.31 6.56
C ASP A 73 15.08 27.15 6.24
N GLY A 74 15.07 26.67 4.99
CA GLY A 74 14.24 25.53 4.57
C GLY A 74 14.89 24.17 4.80
N VAL A 75 14.19 23.10 4.39
CA VAL A 75 14.69 21.72 4.45
C VAL A 75 15.75 21.52 3.36
N ALA A 76 15.33 21.56 2.10
CA ALA A 76 16.20 21.54 0.95
C ALA A 76 15.55 22.29 -0.24
N TYR A 77 16.30 22.50 -1.32
CA TYR A 77 15.77 22.86 -2.64
C TYR A 77 16.72 22.43 -3.75
N ALA A 78 16.16 22.21 -4.94
CA ALA A 78 16.89 21.90 -6.17
C ALA A 78 16.72 22.99 -7.23
N SER A 79 17.80 23.32 -7.92
CA SER A 79 17.76 24.21 -9.09
C SER A 79 18.98 23.98 -9.98
N ALA A 80 18.77 23.84 -11.29
CA ALA A 80 19.83 23.84 -12.31
C ALA A 80 21.08 22.97 -12.00
N GLY A 81 20.88 21.71 -11.58
CA GLY A 81 21.98 20.80 -11.25
C GLY A 81 22.62 21.03 -9.86
N ARG A 82 22.00 21.86 -9.02
CA ARG A 82 22.40 22.13 -7.64
C ARG A 82 21.29 21.73 -6.68
N ILE A 83 21.68 21.12 -5.57
CA ILE A 83 20.84 20.89 -4.39
C ILE A 83 21.43 21.68 -3.22
N VAL A 84 20.57 22.29 -2.41
CA VAL A 84 20.97 22.95 -1.17
C VAL A 84 20.18 22.36 -0.02
N GLY A 85 20.87 21.96 1.04
CA GLY A 85 20.28 21.50 2.28
C GLY A 85 20.47 22.51 3.42
N GLY A 86 19.44 22.73 4.23
CA GLY A 86 19.47 23.63 5.37
C GLY A 86 20.21 23.00 6.56
N VAL A 87 21.34 23.57 6.97
CA VAL A 87 22.15 23.01 8.06
C VAL A 87 21.36 22.93 9.36
N ASN A 88 20.55 23.94 9.66
CA ASN A 88 19.77 24.00 10.90
C ASN A 88 18.77 22.84 10.99
N TYR A 89 18.16 22.46 9.86
CA TYR A 89 17.26 21.31 9.79
C TYR A 89 18.02 19.99 9.99
N TYR A 90 19.09 19.77 9.23
CA TYR A 90 19.80 18.49 9.25
C TYR A 90 20.63 18.24 10.51
N ARG A 91 20.91 19.26 11.34
CA ARG A 91 21.50 19.02 12.67
C ARG A 91 20.62 18.17 13.58
N THR A 92 19.30 18.23 13.39
CA THR A 92 18.32 17.50 14.21
C THR A 92 17.57 16.41 13.45
N HIS A 93 17.73 16.32 12.12
CA HIS A 93 16.99 15.38 11.25
C HIS A 93 17.93 14.61 10.29
N GLN A 94 19.06 14.09 10.77
CA GLN A 94 20.02 13.34 9.93
C GLN A 94 19.48 11.99 9.44
N ASP A 95 18.31 11.58 9.90
CA ASP A 95 17.60 10.42 9.41
C ASP A 95 16.77 10.74 8.15
N ASP A 96 16.41 12.00 7.90
CA ASP A 96 15.68 12.44 6.71
C ASP A 96 16.58 12.58 5.46
N VAL A 97 17.10 11.44 4.99
CA VAL A 97 17.76 11.37 3.68
C VAL A 97 16.74 11.47 2.54
N GLY A 98 15.48 11.09 2.77
CA GLY A 98 14.41 11.13 1.78
C GLY A 98 14.13 12.52 1.22
N SER A 99 14.29 13.58 2.02
CA SER A 99 14.22 14.97 1.54
C SER A 99 15.26 15.27 0.45
N MET A 100 16.48 14.72 0.55
CA MET A 100 17.51 14.86 -0.49
C MET A 100 17.20 14.02 -1.73
N VAL A 101 16.51 12.88 -1.56
CA VAL A 101 16.00 12.07 -2.68
C VAL A 101 14.91 12.83 -3.43
N HIS A 102 14.00 13.50 -2.73
CA HIS A 102 12.99 14.40 -3.32
C HIS A 102 13.67 15.48 -4.18
N GLU A 103 14.71 16.14 -3.66
CA GLU A 103 15.45 17.14 -4.47
C GLU A 103 16.14 16.52 -5.69
N LEU A 104 16.69 15.30 -5.58
CA LEU A 104 17.24 14.59 -6.73
C LEU A 104 16.15 14.30 -7.78
N VAL A 105 14.90 14.06 -7.37
CA VAL A 105 13.79 13.93 -8.32
C VAL A 105 13.59 15.22 -9.10
N HIS A 106 13.61 16.40 -8.46
CA HIS A 106 13.52 17.67 -9.18
C HIS A 106 14.66 17.87 -10.20
N ILE A 107 15.88 17.44 -9.88
CA ILE A 107 17.00 17.43 -10.84
C ILE A 107 16.68 16.55 -12.06
N VAL A 108 16.09 15.37 -11.85
CA VAL A 108 15.71 14.45 -12.93
C VAL A 108 14.49 14.96 -13.72
N GLN A 109 13.53 15.60 -13.05
CA GLN A 109 12.34 16.15 -13.68
C GLN A 109 12.75 17.15 -14.77
N GLY A 110 13.51 18.19 -14.40
CA GLY A 110 14.00 19.20 -15.35
C GLY A 110 12.88 19.80 -16.21
N TYR A 111 11.69 19.96 -15.61
CA TYR A 111 10.46 20.26 -16.35
C TYR A 111 10.46 21.67 -16.92
N LYS A 112 9.94 21.81 -18.14
CA LYS A 112 9.74 23.11 -18.80
C LYS A 112 8.40 23.74 -18.42
N ASN A 113 7.42 22.90 -18.09
CA ASN A 113 6.08 23.27 -17.65
C ASN A 113 5.55 22.18 -16.70
N GLY A 114 4.59 22.51 -15.86
CA GLY A 114 3.95 21.58 -14.93
C GLY A 114 3.26 22.35 -13.82
N ALA A 115 2.05 21.92 -13.45
CA ALA A 115 1.41 22.50 -12.27
C ALA A 115 2.22 22.15 -11.02
N GLY A 116 2.44 23.10 -10.11
CA GLY A 116 3.31 22.90 -8.94
C GLY A 116 2.95 21.65 -8.13
N TRP A 117 1.65 21.42 -7.92
CA TRP A 117 1.17 20.23 -7.21
C TRP A 117 1.55 18.91 -7.90
N VAL A 118 1.58 18.86 -9.24
CA VAL A 118 2.07 17.70 -10.00
C VAL A 118 3.58 17.51 -9.83
N VAL A 119 4.34 18.60 -9.90
CA VAL A 119 5.80 18.56 -9.79
C VAL A 119 6.21 18.02 -8.40
N GLU A 120 5.65 18.60 -7.34
CA GLU A 120 5.86 18.16 -5.96
C GLU A 120 5.30 16.76 -5.71
N GLY A 121 4.11 16.46 -6.24
CA GLY A 121 3.45 15.18 -6.08
C GLY A 121 4.21 14.01 -6.71
N ILE A 122 4.85 14.21 -7.87
CA ILE A 122 5.72 13.20 -8.47
C ILE A 122 6.99 13.00 -7.63
N ALA A 123 7.59 14.07 -7.11
CA ALA A 123 8.77 13.99 -6.26
C ALA A 123 8.48 13.20 -4.99
N ASP A 124 7.37 13.48 -4.33
CA ASP A 124 6.93 12.75 -3.13
C ASP A 124 6.35 11.38 -3.43
N TYR A 125 5.78 11.14 -4.62
CA TYR A 125 5.43 9.78 -5.03
C TYR A 125 6.68 8.90 -5.12
N VAL A 126 7.76 9.39 -5.74
CA VAL A 126 9.04 8.66 -5.81
C VAL A 126 9.65 8.50 -4.42
N ARG A 127 9.68 9.55 -3.60
CA ARG A 127 10.20 9.48 -2.23
C ARG A 127 9.42 8.48 -1.40
N TYR A 128 8.12 8.72 -1.21
CA TYR A 128 7.33 8.02 -0.21
C TYR A 128 6.73 6.71 -0.71
N PHE A 129 6.53 6.47 -2.00
CA PHE A 129 5.95 5.20 -2.48
C PHE A 129 6.95 4.29 -3.17
N ILE A 130 8.21 4.73 -3.35
CA ILE A 130 9.26 3.92 -3.99
C ILE A 130 10.52 3.84 -3.12
N TYR A 131 11.05 4.98 -2.65
CA TYR A 131 12.30 5.00 -1.87
C TYR A 131 12.11 4.61 -0.40
N GLU A 132 11.19 5.26 0.31
CA GLU A 132 10.99 5.10 1.76
C GLU A 132 9.51 4.87 2.13
N PRO A 133 8.89 3.76 1.68
CA PRO A 133 7.48 3.45 1.96
C PRO A 133 7.11 3.38 3.44
N ASP A 134 8.06 3.09 4.32
CA ASP A 134 7.84 3.07 5.78
C ASP A 134 7.75 4.47 6.41
N ARG A 135 8.10 5.53 5.67
CA ARG A 135 8.05 6.93 6.10
C ARG A 135 6.92 7.73 5.43
N ARG A 136 5.96 7.03 4.82
CA ARG A 136 4.82 7.67 4.15
C ARG A 136 4.06 8.62 5.09
N PRO A 137 3.68 9.82 4.62
CA PRO A 137 2.78 10.67 5.37
C PRO A 137 1.41 9.99 5.50
N GLY A 138 0.63 10.40 6.50
CA GLY A 138 -0.73 9.88 6.68
C GLY A 138 -1.60 10.14 5.45
N LYS A 139 -2.56 9.24 5.20
CA LYS A 139 -3.51 9.40 4.10
C LYS A 139 -4.25 10.73 4.21
N PRO A 140 -4.39 11.49 3.11
CA PRO A 140 -5.18 12.71 3.12
C PRO A 140 -6.65 12.39 3.33
N GLY A 141 -7.34 13.30 4.03
CA GLY A 141 -8.78 13.22 4.24
C GLY A 141 -9.55 14.30 3.47
N PRO A 142 -10.88 14.38 3.65
CA PRO A 142 -11.73 15.36 2.96
C PRO A 142 -11.39 16.84 3.21
N GLY A 143 -10.58 17.14 4.24
CA GLY A 143 -10.08 18.49 4.53
C GLY A 143 -8.87 18.92 3.70
N ASN A 144 -8.25 18.00 2.95
CA ASN A 144 -7.11 18.27 2.07
C ASN A 144 -7.58 18.51 0.62
N ASN A 145 -6.69 19.05 -0.20
CA ASN A 145 -6.91 19.17 -1.64
C ASN A 145 -5.77 18.52 -2.44
N TYR A 146 -6.10 17.88 -3.57
CA TYR A 146 -5.09 17.30 -4.46
C TYR A 146 -4.05 18.32 -4.96
N THR A 147 -4.36 19.61 -4.93
CA THR A 147 -3.42 20.69 -5.28
C THR A 147 -2.49 21.12 -4.15
N ASP A 148 -2.59 20.53 -2.95
CA ASP A 148 -1.70 20.85 -1.82
C ASP A 148 -0.23 20.41 -2.07
N GLY A 149 0.01 19.62 -3.13
CA GLY A 149 1.34 19.16 -3.51
C GLY A 149 1.86 18.04 -2.61
N TYR A 150 3.16 17.77 -2.71
CA TYR A 150 3.91 16.89 -1.81
C TYR A 150 3.21 15.53 -1.59
N GLY A 151 3.29 15.01 -0.37
CA GLY A 151 2.64 13.78 0.07
C GLY A 151 1.14 13.72 -0.22
N VAL A 152 0.43 14.85 -0.22
CA VAL A 152 -1.02 14.89 -0.49
C VAL A 152 -1.30 14.49 -1.93
N THR A 153 -0.62 15.12 -2.89
CA THR A 153 -0.73 14.73 -4.31
C THR A 153 -0.11 13.36 -4.56
N ALA A 154 0.96 12.98 -3.86
CA ALA A 154 1.58 11.66 -4.02
C ALA A 154 0.60 10.51 -3.76
N HIS A 155 -0.32 10.66 -2.80
CA HIS A 155 -1.40 9.70 -2.57
C HIS A 155 -2.35 9.59 -3.77
N LEU A 156 -2.71 10.71 -4.42
CA LEU A 156 -3.53 10.68 -5.63
C LEU A 156 -2.82 9.94 -6.77
N PHE A 157 -1.52 10.18 -6.98
CA PHE A 157 -0.73 9.41 -7.96
C PHE A 157 -0.71 7.92 -7.63
N HIS A 158 -0.48 7.56 -6.37
CA HIS A 158 -0.49 6.18 -5.94
C HIS A 158 -1.86 5.53 -6.18
N TYR A 159 -2.94 6.20 -5.78
CA TYR A 159 -4.32 5.73 -5.98
C TYR A 159 -4.61 5.44 -7.46
N VAL A 160 -4.34 6.40 -8.36
CA VAL A 160 -4.60 6.24 -9.79
C VAL A 160 -3.77 5.10 -10.40
N LEU A 161 -2.48 5.03 -10.06
CA LEU A 161 -1.59 3.99 -10.60
C LEU A 161 -1.94 2.59 -10.11
N THR A 162 -2.51 2.47 -8.91
CA THR A 162 -2.97 1.20 -8.35
C THR A 162 -4.36 0.81 -8.84
N VAL A 163 -5.36 1.69 -8.72
CA VAL A 163 -6.78 1.38 -8.98
C VAL A 163 -7.06 1.21 -10.46
N TYR A 164 -6.55 2.11 -11.29
CA TYR A 164 -6.86 2.08 -12.71
C TYR A 164 -5.90 1.18 -13.51
N ASN A 165 -4.92 0.56 -12.83
CA ASN A 165 -3.94 -0.36 -13.41
C ASN A 165 -3.27 0.18 -14.71
N PHE A 166 -3.15 1.51 -14.84
CA PHE A 166 -2.50 2.20 -15.96
C PHE A 166 -1.01 2.43 -15.73
N SER A 167 -0.38 1.67 -14.84
CA SER A 167 1.07 1.68 -14.70
C SER A 167 1.67 0.75 -15.75
N PRO A 168 2.63 1.20 -16.59
CA PRO A 168 3.46 2.41 -16.44
C PRO A 168 3.00 3.66 -17.20
N ASP A 169 1.87 3.61 -17.90
CA ASP A 169 1.49 4.63 -18.89
C ASP A 169 1.20 6.01 -18.28
N PHE A 170 0.36 6.12 -17.24
CA PHE A 170 -0.09 7.44 -16.78
C PHE A 170 1.04 8.34 -16.25
N LEU A 171 1.85 7.85 -15.31
CA LEU A 171 2.98 8.61 -14.77
C LEU A 171 3.99 8.97 -15.85
N TYR A 172 4.24 8.07 -16.80
CA TYR A 172 5.13 8.32 -17.93
C TYR A 172 4.66 9.51 -18.76
N TRP A 173 3.38 9.55 -19.15
CA TRP A 173 2.85 10.61 -19.99
C TRP A 173 2.79 11.97 -19.28
N VAL A 174 2.40 11.99 -18.00
CA VAL A 174 2.46 13.23 -17.19
C VAL A 174 3.90 13.75 -17.11
N ASN A 175 4.86 12.89 -16.76
CA ASN A 175 6.28 13.24 -16.68
C ASN A 175 6.84 13.74 -18.03
N LYS A 176 6.51 13.05 -19.13
CA LYS A 176 6.92 13.46 -20.48
C LYS A 176 6.37 14.83 -20.83
N ASP A 177 5.07 15.06 -20.64
CA ASP A 177 4.43 16.32 -21.05
C ASP A 177 4.92 17.50 -20.19
N CYS A 178 5.19 17.29 -18.90
CA CYS A 178 5.86 18.29 -18.07
C CYS A 178 7.28 18.62 -18.59
N ARG A 179 8.06 17.60 -18.94
CA ARG A 179 9.42 17.78 -19.46
C ARG A 179 9.46 18.46 -20.82
N GLU A 180 8.53 18.11 -21.71
CA GLU A 180 8.48 18.66 -23.06
C GLU A 180 7.81 20.04 -23.12
N GLY A 181 7.15 20.45 -22.03
CA GLY A 181 6.48 21.75 -21.91
C GLY A 181 5.03 21.74 -22.39
N THR A 182 4.47 20.56 -22.63
CA THR A 182 3.12 20.36 -23.18
C THR A 182 2.10 19.93 -22.14
N TYR A 183 2.48 19.91 -20.85
CA TYR A 183 1.57 19.57 -19.76
C TYR A 183 0.32 20.44 -19.74
N ASP A 184 -0.83 19.79 -19.64
CA ASP A 184 -2.13 20.40 -19.42
C ASP A 184 -3.00 19.46 -18.57
N ASP A 185 -3.83 20.03 -17.68
CA ASP A 185 -4.64 19.25 -16.73
C ASP A 185 -5.68 18.35 -17.40
N THR A 186 -5.98 18.50 -18.70
CA THR A 186 -6.93 17.61 -19.37
C THR A 186 -6.35 16.22 -19.62
N ILE A 187 -5.03 16.01 -19.44
CA ILE A 187 -4.40 14.67 -19.51
C ILE A 187 -5.07 13.65 -18.57
N TRP A 188 -5.49 14.07 -17.37
CA TRP A 188 -6.22 13.24 -16.42
C TRP A 188 -7.50 12.69 -17.06
N GLY A 189 -8.33 13.57 -17.63
CA GLY A 189 -9.57 13.17 -18.31
C GLY A 189 -9.32 12.36 -19.58
N ARG A 190 -8.33 12.74 -20.39
CA ARG A 190 -7.98 12.02 -21.64
C ARG A 190 -7.53 10.59 -21.39
N MET A 191 -6.79 10.34 -20.31
CA MET A 191 -6.21 9.03 -20.01
C MET A 191 -7.08 8.18 -19.09
N LEU A 192 -7.74 8.79 -18.11
CA LEU A 192 -8.43 8.09 -17.02
C LEU A 192 -9.96 8.21 -17.13
N GLY A 193 -10.46 9.00 -18.08
CA GLY A 193 -11.89 9.28 -18.22
C GLY A 193 -12.47 10.21 -17.14
N LYS A 194 -11.64 10.68 -16.19
CA LYS A 194 -12.03 11.54 -15.06
C LYS A 194 -11.00 12.65 -14.84
N SER A 195 -11.45 13.81 -14.35
CA SER A 195 -10.53 14.89 -13.94
C SER A 195 -9.77 14.51 -12.67
N ALA A 196 -8.65 15.21 -12.39
CA ALA A 196 -7.92 15.03 -11.13
C ALA A 196 -8.81 15.22 -9.90
N GLY A 197 -9.71 16.21 -9.92
CA GLY A 197 -10.67 16.45 -8.84
C GLY A 197 -11.68 15.30 -8.66
N GLN A 198 -12.19 14.72 -9.74
CA GLN A 198 -13.11 13.57 -9.63
C GLN A 198 -12.41 12.33 -9.08
N LEU A 199 -11.13 12.12 -9.44
CA LEU A 199 -10.31 11.01 -8.91
C LEU A 199 -9.92 11.26 -7.45
N TRP A 200 -9.66 12.51 -7.08
CA TRP A 200 -9.45 12.92 -5.71
C TRP A 200 -10.68 12.60 -4.86
N ASP A 201 -11.86 13.05 -5.30
CA ASP A 201 -13.11 12.80 -4.59
C ASP A 201 -13.38 11.30 -4.43
N GLU A 202 -13.08 10.49 -5.44
CA GLU A 202 -13.19 9.02 -5.36
C GLU A 202 -12.25 8.40 -4.31
N MET A 203 -11.03 8.94 -4.20
CA MET A 203 -10.03 8.46 -3.24
C MET A 203 -10.40 8.85 -1.80
N VAL A 204 -10.78 10.11 -1.55
CA VAL A 204 -11.03 10.60 -0.17
C VAL A 204 -12.47 10.39 0.30
N ASN A 205 -13.40 10.14 -0.62
CA ASN A 205 -14.81 9.82 -0.35
C ASN A 205 -15.24 8.57 -1.15
N PRO A 206 -14.73 7.37 -0.81
CA PRO A 206 -15.08 6.16 -1.52
C PRO A 206 -16.59 5.91 -1.46
N ALA A 207 -17.15 5.42 -2.56
CA ALA A 207 -18.56 5.05 -2.60
C ALA A 207 -18.88 3.96 -1.55
N PRO A 208 -20.08 3.98 -0.95
CA PRO A 208 -20.53 2.87 -0.10
C PRO A 208 -20.45 1.54 -0.83
N LEU A 209 -20.23 0.45 -0.08
CA LEU A 209 -20.25 -0.89 -0.64
C LEU A 209 -21.64 -1.21 -1.22
N GLU A 210 -21.66 -1.65 -2.48
CA GLU A 210 -22.79 -2.31 -3.11
C GLU A 210 -22.53 -3.81 -3.21
N ILE A 211 -23.56 -4.64 -2.98
CA ILE A 211 -23.45 -6.10 -3.15
C ILE A 211 -24.46 -6.57 -4.20
N GLU A 212 -23.96 -7.06 -5.33
CA GLU A 212 -24.77 -7.83 -6.29
C GLU A 212 -24.99 -9.23 -5.70
N LEU A 213 -26.25 -9.60 -5.46
CA LEU A 213 -26.61 -10.88 -4.88
C LEU A 213 -27.20 -11.82 -5.95
N ASP A 214 -26.58 -12.99 -6.12
CA ASP A 214 -27.03 -14.06 -7.02
C ASP A 214 -27.29 -15.36 -6.24
N TYR A 215 -28.56 -15.66 -6.00
CA TYR A 215 -29.03 -16.95 -5.48
C TYR A 215 -29.87 -17.70 -6.53
N SER A 216 -29.71 -17.38 -7.81
CA SER A 216 -30.57 -17.93 -8.87
C SER A 216 -30.50 -19.46 -8.96
N GLY A 217 -29.34 -20.05 -8.63
CA GLY A 217 -29.10 -21.49 -8.53
C GLY A 217 -29.59 -22.14 -7.23
N ALA A 218 -29.92 -21.35 -6.20
CA ALA A 218 -30.31 -21.82 -4.87
C ALA A 218 -31.46 -20.96 -4.29
N ARG A 219 -32.57 -20.88 -5.03
CA ARG A 219 -33.70 -19.99 -4.68
C ARG A 219 -34.32 -20.27 -3.31
N ASP A 220 -34.17 -21.49 -2.81
CA ASP A 220 -34.60 -21.88 -1.48
C ASP A 220 -33.81 -21.16 -0.36
N LEU A 221 -32.61 -20.64 -0.65
CA LEU A 221 -31.79 -19.85 0.26
C LEU A 221 -32.08 -18.34 0.22
N ALA A 222 -33.09 -17.86 -0.51
CA ALA A 222 -33.33 -16.42 -0.72
C ALA A 222 -33.31 -15.59 0.59
N ASN A 223 -33.97 -16.07 1.66
CA ASN A 223 -33.99 -15.36 2.94
C ASN A 223 -32.60 -15.28 3.59
N PHE A 224 -31.84 -16.39 3.56
CA PHE A 224 -30.49 -16.42 4.10
C PHE A 224 -29.54 -15.53 3.29
N ALA A 225 -29.69 -15.55 1.97
CA ALA A 225 -28.89 -14.77 1.04
C ALA A 225 -29.08 -13.26 1.25
N GLU A 226 -30.33 -12.79 1.41
CA GLU A 226 -30.62 -11.38 1.70
C GLU A 226 -30.10 -10.97 3.09
N GLN A 227 -30.28 -11.81 4.12
CA GLN A 227 -29.74 -11.54 5.47
C GLN A 227 -28.21 -11.48 5.45
N THR A 228 -27.56 -12.38 4.71
CA THR A 228 -26.11 -12.36 4.52
C THR A 228 -25.68 -11.03 3.89
N ARG A 229 -26.38 -10.58 2.84
CA ARG A 229 -26.10 -9.30 2.20
C ARG A 229 -26.22 -8.14 3.19
N GLU A 230 -27.28 -8.10 3.98
CA GLU A 230 -27.49 -7.06 5.00
C GLU A 230 -26.37 -7.07 6.05
N THR A 231 -26.00 -8.25 6.56
CA THR A 231 -24.90 -8.41 7.52
C THR A 231 -23.57 -7.92 6.96
N LEU A 232 -23.23 -8.27 5.70
CA LEU A 232 -21.98 -7.81 5.08
C LEU A 232 -21.98 -6.28 4.89
N LEU A 233 -23.09 -5.69 4.46
CA LEU A 233 -23.22 -4.23 4.32
C LEU A 233 -23.08 -3.49 5.66
N GLU A 234 -23.62 -4.05 6.73
CA GLU A 234 -23.52 -3.48 8.09
C GLU A 234 -22.08 -3.50 8.61
N TRP A 235 -21.37 -4.62 8.42
CA TRP A 235 -20.06 -4.84 9.03
C TRP A 235 -18.87 -4.37 8.18
N TYR A 236 -19.05 -4.20 6.87
CA TYR A 236 -17.98 -3.76 5.97
C TYR A 236 -17.30 -2.46 6.43
N PRO A 237 -18.01 -1.37 6.81
CA PRO A 237 -17.35 -0.13 7.22
C PRO A 237 -16.45 -0.30 8.44
N TYR A 238 -16.85 -1.14 9.40
CA TYR A 238 -16.06 -1.42 10.59
C TYR A 238 -14.75 -2.14 10.21
N PHE A 239 -14.81 -3.22 9.45
CA PHE A 239 -13.60 -3.93 9.06
C PHE A 239 -12.71 -3.14 8.10
N ALA A 240 -13.29 -2.36 7.19
CA ALA A 240 -12.53 -1.49 6.31
C ALA A 240 -11.74 -0.43 7.12
N GLN A 241 -12.31 0.07 8.21
CA GLN A 241 -11.64 0.97 9.13
C GLN A 241 -10.53 0.26 9.93
N GLU A 242 -10.83 -0.88 10.54
CA GLU A 242 -9.89 -1.60 11.41
C GLU A 242 -8.71 -2.22 10.63
N LEU A 243 -8.97 -2.66 9.39
CA LEU A 243 -7.94 -3.17 8.48
C LEU A 243 -7.38 -2.07 7.58
N ASP A 244 -7.59 -0.78 7.87
CA ASP A 244 -6.98 0.29 7.08
C ASP A 244 -5.45 0.21 7.15
N SER A 245 -4.79 0.52 6.03
CA SER A 245 -3.35 0.70 5.95
C SER A 245 -3.02 1.64 4.80
N PRO A 246 -1.82 2.24 4.72
CA PRO A 246 -1.47 3.21 3.69
C PRO A 246 -1.81 2.83 2.23
N ASP A 247 -1.68 1.55 1.85
CA ASP A 247 -2.03 1.05 0.50
C ASP A 247 -3.50 0.57 0.36
N PHE A 248 -4.29 0.64 1.43
CA PHE A 248 -5.69 0.20 1.39
C PHE A 248 -6.55 1.12 0.55
N ILE A 249 -7.26 0.52 -0.39
CA ILE A 249 -8.30 1.15 -1.20
C ILE A 249 -9.59 0.39 -0.92
N PRO A 250 -10.60 1.03 -0.31
CA PRO A 250 -11.90 0.40 -0.09
C PRO A 250 -12.54 -0.05 -1.40
N ILE A 251 -13.14 -1.23 -1.38
CA ILE A 251 -13.89 -1.80 -2.49
C ILE A 251 -15.34 -1.36 -2.36
N SER A 252 -15.90 -0.81 -3.43
CA SER A 252 -17.28 -0.33 -3.47
C SER A 252 -18.27 -1.35 -4.07
N TYR A 253 -17.80 -2.52 -4.49
CA TYR A 253 -18.65 -3.53 -5.13
C TYR A 253 -18.20 -4.96 -4.80
N ILE A 254 -19.13 -5.80 -4.36
CA ILE A 254 -18.96 -7.25 -4.21
C ILE A 254 -20.03 -8.00 -5.01
N LYS A 255 -19.64 -9.10 -5.67
CA LYS A 255 -20.60 -10.09 -6.16
C LYS A 255 -20.69 -11.26 -5.18
N LEU A 256 -21.85 -11.43 -4.54
CA LEU A 256 -22.15 -12.52 -3.62
C LEU A 256 -23.01 -13.57 -4.33
N THR A 257 -22.52 -14.80 -4.44
CA THR A 257 -23.21 -15.90 -5.13
C THR A 257 -23.43 -17.10 -4.21
N PHE A 258 -24.61 -17.72 -4.28
CA PHE A 258 -24.88 -19.03 -3.65
C PHE A 258 -24.92 -20.11 -4.72
N ASP A 259 -23.83 -20.88 -4.85
CA ASP A 259 -23.63 -21.84 -5.93
C ASP A 259 -23.98 -23.27 -5.46
N PRO A 260 -24.97 -23.95 -6.09
CA PRO A 260 -25.28 -25.34 -5.79
C PRO A 260 -24.24 -26.35 -6.27
N ASN A 261 -23.27 -25.94 -7.09
CA ASN A 261 -22.21 -26.81 -7.62
C ASN A 261 -20.88 -26.65 -6.88
N TYR A 262 -20.81 -25.77 -5.88
CA TYR A 262 -19.63 -25.60 -5.05
C TYR A 262 -19.73 -26.47 -3.80
N ASP A 263 -18.77 -27.40 -3.65
CA ASP A 263 -18.76 -28.41 -2.58
C ASP A 263 -18.19 -27.90 -1.24
N GLY A 264 -17.66 -26.67 -1.19
CA GLY A 264 -17.06 -26.07 0.01
C GLY A 264 -18.05 -25.24 0.84
N VAL A 265 -17.55 -24.61 1.90
CA VAL A 265 -18.33 -23.67 2.73
C VAL A 265 -18.50 -22.35 2.01
N ALA A 266 -17.40 -21.62 1.82
CA ALA A 266 -17.34 -20.40 1.04
C ALA A 266 -15.92 -20.15 0.53
N TYR A 267 -15.76 -19.23 -0.41
CA TYR A 267 -14.47 -18.67 -0.81
C TYR A 267 -14.61 -17.22 -1.32
N ALA A 268 -13.53 -16.46 -1.21
CA ALA A 268 -13.35 -15.15 -1.83
C ALA A 268 -12.31 -15.18 -2.95
N ALA A 269 -12.60 -14.45 -4.04
CA ALA A 269 -11.64 -14.22 -5.12
C ALA A 269 -11.89 -12.86 -5.77
N GLY A 270 -10.91 -11.96 -5.67
CA GLY A 270 -11.07 -10.57 -6.11
C GLY A 270 -12.19 -9.89 -5.32
N ASN A 271 -13.24 -9.47 -6.01
CA ASN A 271 -14.45 -8.89 -5.42
C ASN A 271 -15.64 -9.86 -5.38
N GLN A 272 -15.39 -11.16 -5.51
CA GLN A 272 -16.43 -12.18 -5.47
C GLN A 272 -16.37 -12.95 -4.16
N ILE A 273 -17.55 -13.21 -3.59
CA ILE A 273 -17.75 -14.15 -2.50
C ILE A 273 -18.73 -15.22 -3.00
N VAL A 274 -18.37 -16.48 -2.84
CA VAL A 274 -19.20 -17.62 -3.24
C VAL A 274 -19.44 -18.51 -2.03
N GLY A 275 -20.70 -18.75 -1.70
CA GLY A 275 -21.12 -19.73 -0.70
C GLY A 275 -21.64 -21.01 -1.34
N GLY A 276 -21.29 -22.16 -0.75
CA GLY A 276 -21.80 -23.47 -1.19
C GLY A 276 -23.25 -23.65 -0.76
N ALA A 277 -24.19 -23.71 -1.71
CA ALA A 277 -25.60 -23.75 -1.35
C ALA A 277 -25.99 -25.00 -0.55
N GLU A 278 -25.35 -26.15 -0.82
CA GLU A 278 -25.59 -27.38 -0.06
C GLU A 278 -25.18 -27.24 1.42
N TYR A 279 -24.11 -26.51 1.70
CA TYR A 279 -23.68 -26.23 3.08
C TYR A 279 -24.73 -25.40 3.81
N TYR A 280 -25.14 -24.27 3.22
CA TYR A 280 -26.02 -23.31 3.89
C TYR A 280 -27.47 -23.80 4.07
N ARG A 281 -27.92 -24.79 3.28
CA ARG A 281 -29.22 -25.46 3.54
C ARG A 281 -29.30 -26.11 4.92
N SER A 282 -28.15 -26.45 5.51
CA SER A 282 -28.06 -27.05 6.85
C SER A 282 -27.42 -26.13 7.89
N HIS A 283 -26.97 -24.93 7.51
CA HIS A 283 -26.22 -23.99 8.36
C HIS A 283 -26.71 -22.55 8.13
N LEU A 284 -28.01 -22.31 8.24
CA LEU A 284 -28.65 -21.00 8.00
C LEU A 284 -28.29 -19.91 9.03
N ASP A 285 -27.45 -20.24 10.02
CA ASP A 285 -26.98 -19.36 11.09
C ASP A 285 -25.47 -19.10 11.02
N ASP A 286 -24.77 -19.57 9.98
CA ASP A 286 -23.32 -19.37 9.81
C ASP A 286 -23.00 -18.14 8.94
N PHE A 287 -23.40 -16.95 9.39
CA PHE A 287 -22.98 -15.69 8.75
C PHE A 287 -21.48 -15.42 8.93
N GLY A 288 -20.86 -15.99 9.96
CA GLY A 288 -19.45 -15.81 10.25
C GLY A 288 -18.52 -16.33 9.16
N SER A 289 -18.88 -17.40 8.45
CA SER A 289 -18.09 -17.85 7.28
C SER A 289 -18.14 -16.83 6.14
N MET A 290 -19.26 -16.14 5.94
CA MET A 290 -19.34 -15.06 4.95
C MET A 290 -18.57 -13.81 5.37
N ILE A 291 -18.52 -13.53 6.68
CA ILE A 291 -17.67 -12.47 7.25
C ILE A 291 -16.18 -12.80 7.03
N HIS A 292 -15.77 -14.05 7.22
CA HIS A 292 -14.42 -14.51 6.92
C HIS A 292 -14.05 -14.22 5.45
N GLU A 293 -14.93 -14.56 4.50
CA GLU A 293 -14.70 -14.24 3.08
C GLU A 293 -14.67 -12.73 2.79
N MET A 294 -15.52 -11.93 3.45
CA MET A 294 -15.48 -10.47 3.31
C MET A 294 -14.15 -9.90 3.82
N ILE A 295 -13.57 -10.47 4.86
CA ILE A 295 -12.25 -10.06 5.34
C ILE A 295 -11.20 -10.38 4.28
N HIS A 296 -11.25 -11.51 3.57
CA HIS A 296 -10.34 -11.77 2.44
C HIS A 296 -10.47 -10.73 1.32
N VAL A 297 -11.69 -10.29 1.01
CA VAL A 297 -11.92 -9.19 0.05
C VAL A 297 -11.25 -7.89 0.53
N ILE A 298 -11.36 -7.56 1.83
CA ILE A 298 -10.74 -6.35 2.43
C ILE A 298 -9.21 -6.47 2.54
N GLN A 299 -8.70 -7.67 2.82
CA GLN A 299 -7.26 -7.92 2.92
C GLN A 299 -6.58 -7.54 1.61
N GLY A 300 -7.06 -8.08 0.48
CA GLY A 300 -6.51 -7.76 -0.84
C GLY A 300 -4.98 -7.93 -0.91
N TYR A 301 -4.44 -8.88 -0.14
CA TYR A 301 -3.01 -8.97 0.12
C TYR A 301 -2.20 -9.30 -1.13
N ARG A 302 -1.10 -8.59 -1.33
CA ARG A 302 -0.14 -8.87 -2.40
C ARG A 302 0.75 -10.06 -2.05
N SER A 303 1.09 -10.24 -0.77
CA SER A 303 1.83 -11.39 -0.27
C SER A 303 1.55 -11.65 1.22
N GLY A 304 1.84 -12.86 1.68
CA GLY A 304 1.67 -13.21 3.09
C GLY A 304 1.61 -14.73 3.24
N PRO A 305 2.06 -15.28 4.38
CA PRO A 305 1.96 -16.71 4.59
C PRO A 305 0.49 -17.10 4.84
N GLY A 306 0.01 -18.14 4.15
CA GLY A 306 -1.41 -18.51 4.17
C GLY A 306 -2.00 -18.65 5.59
N TRP A 307 -1.24 -19.22 6.52
CA TRP A 307 -1.69 -19.34 7.92
C TRP A 307 -2.06 -18.01 8.56
N LEU A 308 -1.32 -16.94 8.24
CA LEU A 308 -1.56 -15.60 8.76
C LEU A 308 -2.77 -14.95 8.06
N VAL A 309 -2.90 -15.17 6.75
CA VAL A 309 -4.03 -14.67 5.95
C VAL A 309 -5.35 -15.23 6.50
N GLU A 310 -5.43 -16.55 6.65
CA GLU A 310 -6.57 -17.26 7.25
C GLU A 310 -6.77 -16.87 8.73
N GLY A 311 -5.66 -16.74 9.47
CA GLY A 311 -5.69 -16.40 10.89
C GLY A 311 -6.22 -15.00 11.17
N ILE A 312 -5.88 -14.00 10.36
CA ILE A 312 -6.41 -12.64 10.47
C ILE A 312 -7.91 -12.64 10.14
N ALA A 313 -8.34 -13.37 9.12
CA ALA A 313 -9.76 -13.49 8.77
C ALA A 313 -10.57 -14.13 9.92
N ASP A 314 -10.06 -15.22 10.50
CA ASP A 314 -10.72 -15.84 11.65
C ASP A 314 -10.56 -15.02 12.94
N TYR A 315 -9.53 -14.20 13.10
CA TYR A 315 -9.42 -13.30 14.25
C TYR A 315 -10.59 -12.31 14.26
N TRP A 316 -10.80 -11.59 13.16
CA TRP A 316 -11.89 -10.61 13.05
C TRP A 316 -13.27 -11.27 13.10
N ARG A 317 -13.46 -12.41 12.42
CA ARG A 317 -14.68 -13.21 12.54
C ARG A 317 -14.95 -13.57 14.00
N ASN A 318 -14.04 -14.28 14.64
CA ASN A 318 -14.34 -14.95 15.91
C ASN A 318 -14.31 -13.99 17.11
N TYR A 319 -13.52 -12.92 17.10
CA TYR A 319 -13.35 -12.04 18.25
C TYR A 319 -14.12 -10.72 18.15
N HIS A 320 -14.50 -10.29 16.94
CA HIS A 320 -15.20 -9.01 16.74
C HIS A 320 -16.62 -9.15 16.18
N PHE A 321 -16.85 -10.10 15.26
CA PHE A 321 -18.18 -10.33 14.70
C PHE A 321 -19.03 -11.28 15.53
N GLU A 322 -18.55 -12.52 15.73
CA GLU A 322 -19.31 -13.54 16.44
C GLU A 322 -19.51 -13.11 17.89
N ASP A 323 -20.76 -13.10 18.36
CA ASP A 323 -21.07 -12.79 19.75
C ASP A 323 -20.80 -13.99 20.69
N ASP A 324 -21.12 -13.84 21.97
CA ASP A 324 -20.92 -14.89 22.97
C ASP A 324 -21.90 -16.07 22.83
N SER A 325 -22.87 -16.01 21.91
CA SER A 325 -23.75 -17.15 21.60
C SER A 325 -23.02 -18.25 20.82
N LYS A 326 -21.88 -17.92 20.20
CA LYS A 326 -21.03 -18.85 19.44
C LYS A 326 -19.74 -19.15 20.22
N PRO A 327 -19.26 -20.41 20.22
CA PRO A 327 -18.04 -20.75 20.96
C PRO A 327 -16.82 -20.07 20.32
N LYS A 328 -16.10 -19.28 21.12
CA LYS A 328 -14.80 -18.72 20.74
C LYS A 328 -13.77 -19.83 20.48
N PRO A 329 -12.72 -19.57 19.69
CA PRO A 329 -11.62 -20.50 19.48
C PRO A 329 -11.09 -21.05 20.81
N SER A 330 -10.97 -22.37 20.90
CA SER A 330 -10.39 -23.03 22.07
C SER A 330 -8.87 -22.99 22.01
N LYS A 331 -8.21 -23.04 23.17
CA LYS A 331 -6.76 -23.14 23.24
C LYS A 331 -6.26 -24.30 22.37
N PRO A 332 -5.27 -24.09 21.49
CA PRO A 332 -4.71 -25.15 20.65
C PRO A 332 -4.16 -26.32 21.47
N GLY A 333 -4.26 -27.54 20.91
CA GLY A 333 -3.71 -28.74 21.51
C GLY A 333 -2.20 -28.91 21.25
N PRO A 334 -1.54 -29.90 21.89
CA PRO A 334 -0.09 -30.10 21.79
C PRO A 334 0.41 -30.43 20.38
N ASN A 335 -0.48 -30.88 19.48
CA ASN A 335 -0.13 -31.21 18.10
C ASN A 335 -0.38 -30.05 17.11
N ASN A 336 -0.97 -28.95 17.59
CA ASN A 336 -1.25 -27.78 16.77
C ASN A 336 -0.03 -26.87 16.62
N LYS A 337 -0.05 -26.01 15.59
CA LYS A 337 0.95 -24.97 15.35
C LYS A 337 0.26 -23.66 14.97
N TYR A 338 0.93 -22.52 15.20
CA TYR A 338 0.44 -21.22 14.69
C TYR A 338 0.29 -21.20 13.17
N THR A 339 0.93 -22.12 12.45
CA THR A 339 0.83 -22.27 11.00
C THR A 339 -0.40 -23.06 10.53
N ASP A 340 -1.25 -23.54 11.43
CA ASP A 340 -2.43 -24.34 11.06
C ASP A 340 -3.57 -23.48 10.47
N GLY A 341 -3.44 -22.15 10.48
CA GLY A 341 -4.43 -21.21 9.95
C GLY A 341 -5.69 -21.11 10.82
N TYR A 342 -6.69 -20.40 10.29
CA TYR A 342 -8.05 -20.33 10.83
C TYR A 342 -8.08 -20.06 12.35
N LYS A 343 -9.00 -20.70 13.08
CA LYS A 343 -9.18 -20.59 14.53
C LYS A 343 -7.91 -20.83 15.36
N VAL A 344 -7.00 -21.70 14.91
CA VAL A 344 -5.75 -21.98 15.65
C VAL A 344 -4.84 -20.76 15.61
N THR A 345 -4.64 -20.18 14.43
CA THR A 345 -3.88 -18.95 14.29
C THR A 345 -4.62 -17.77 14.93
N ALA A 346 -5.94 -17.66 14.76
CA ALA A 346 -6.74 -16.58 15.35
C ALA A 346 -6.60 -16.54 16.88
N PHE A 347 -6.61 -17.70 17.55
CA PHE A 347 -6.35 -17.78 18.99
C PHE A 347 -4.96 -17.26 19.36
N PHE A 348 -3.95 -17.60 18.56
CA PHE A 348 -2.59 -17.11 18.77
C PHE A 348 -2.45 -15.61 18.53
N LEU A 349 -3.09 -15.07 17.48
CA LEU A 349 -3.09 -13.63 17.21
C LEU A 349 -3.78 -12.86 18.33
N ASP A 350 -4.90 -13.36 18.84
CA ASP A 350 -5.60 -12.82 20.01
C ASP A 350 -4.72 -12.85 21.28
N TYR A 351 -3.96 -13.92 21.51
CA TYR A 351 -2.96 -13.95 22.58
C TYR A 351 -1.89 -12.85 22.41
N VAL A 352 -1.31 -12.74 21.21
CA VAL A 352 -0.24 -11.77 20.94
C VAL A 352 -0.76 -10.35 21.11
N ASP A 353 -1.95 -10.05 20.60
CA ASP A 353 -2.57 -8.74 20.66
C ASP A 353 -2.88 -8.33 22.11
N ARG A 354 -3.58 -9.19 22.87
CA ARG A 354 -3.89 -8.93 24.29
C ARG A 354 -2.67 -8.79 25.19
N THR A 355 -1.57 -9.48 24.88
CA THR A 355 -0.34 -9.39 25.68
C THR A 355 0.59 -8.26 25.23
N ASN A 356 0.35 -7.65 24.06
CA ASN A 356 1.17 -6.58 23.51
C ASN A 356 0.34 -5.45 22.88
N PRO A 357 -0.69 -4.89 23.57
CA PRO A 357 -1.65 -3.98 22.94
C PRO A 357 -1.03 -2.67 22.45
N ALA A 358 0.07 -2.21 23.05
CA ALA A 358 0.77 -0.99 22.63
C ALA A 358 1.61 -1.15 21.34
N ARG A 359 1.52 -2.30 20.66
CA ARG A 359 2.35 -2.63 19.49
C ARG A 359 1.58 -2.66 18.18
N ASP A 360 0.25 -2.60 18.24
CA ASP A 360 -0.64 -2.64 17.06
C ASP A 360 -0.26 -3.75 16.08
N MET A 361 0.02 -4.96 16.60
CA MET A 361 0.66 -6.02 15.82
C MET A 361 -0.19 -6.42 14.60
N LEU A 362 -1.51 -6.48 14.78
CA LEU A 362 -2.43 -6.78 13.69
C LEU A 362 -2.40 -5.73 12.58
N TYR A 363 -2.31 -4.45 12.92
CA TYR A 363 -2.15 -3.38 11.93
C TYR A 363 -0.89 -3.59 11.10
N TRP A 364 0.25 -3.86 11.73
CA TRP A 364 1.52 -4.05 11.02
C TRP A 364 1.54 -5.32 10.16
N LEU A 365 0.99 -6.43 10.65
CA LEU A 365 0.86 -7.66 9.88
C LEU A 365 -0.04 -7.45 8.65
N ASN A 366 -1.21 -6.82 8.84
CA ASN A 366 -2.14 -6.49 7.76
C ASN A 366 -1.50 -5.55 6.72
N LYS A 367 -0.85 -4.48 7.19
CA LYS A 367 -0.13 -3.53 6.33
C LYS A 367 0.93 -4.23 5.49
N ASP A 368 1.85 -4.97 6.12
CA ASP A 368 3.00 -5.54 5.42
C ASP A 368 2.56 -6.66 4.46
N CYS A 369 1.50 -7.41 4.78
CA CYS A 369 0.88 -8.35 3.83
C CYS A 369 0.22 -7.64 2.64
N ARG A 370 -0.53 -6.56 2.89
CA ARG A 370 -1.16 -5.76 1.83
C ARG A 370 -0.14 -5.16 0.87
N GLU A 371 0.94 -4.64 1.41
CA GLU A 371 1.99 -3.99 0.63
C GLU A 371 2.93 -4.98 -0.08
N GLY A 372 2.88 -6.25 0.33
CA GLY A 372 3.72 -7.31 -0.21
C GLY A 372 5.12 -7.36 0.43
N THR A 373 5.30 -6.69 1.56
CA THR A 373 6.58 -6.49 2.26
C THR A 373 6.72 -7.35 3.52
N TYR A 374 5.73 -8.21 3.81
CA TYR A 374 5.79 -9.12 4.97
C TYR A 374 7.09 -9.91 5.01
N ALA A 375 7.74 -9.87 6.17
CA ALA A 375 8.90 -10.70 6.50
C ALA A 375 8.83 -11.07 7.99
N ASP A 376 9.28 -12.29 8.33
CA ASP A 376 9.23 -12.80 9.72
C ASP A 376 10.03 -11.95 10.71
N THR A 377 10.90 -11.05 10.24
CA THR A 377 11.60 -10.06 11.06
C THR A 377 10.66 -9.03 11.70
N ILE A 378 9.41 -8.91 11.25
CA ILE A 378 8.39 -8.05 11.88
C ILE A 378 8.13 -8.43 13.34
N TRP A 379 8.09 -9.73 13.64
CA TRP A 379 7.86 -10.26 14.99
C TRP A 379 8.91 -9.76 15.98
N PRO A 380 10.22 -10.04 15.81
CA PRO A 380 11.23 -9.54 16.73
C PRO A 380 11.38 -8.01 16.68
N ARG A 381 11.12 -7.37 15.53
CA ARG A 381 11.16 -5.90 15.38
C ARG A 381 10.14 -5.22 16.29
N LEU A 382 8.93 -5.76 16.40
CA LEU A 382 7.85 -5.16 17.20
C LEU A 382 7.76 -5.72 18.62
N LEU A 383 8.20 -6.96 18.84
CA LEU A 383 7.97 -7.72 20.08
C LEU A 383 9.27 -8.00 20.84
N ASN A 384 10.11 -6.96 20.97
CA ASN A 384 11.32 -6.97 21.81
C ASN A 384 12.28 -8.15 21.52
N GLY A 385 12.45 -8.50 20.25
CA GLY A 385 13.33 -9.58 19.83
C GLY A 385 12.73 -10.99 19.89
N LYS A 386 11.48 -11.15 20.32
CA LYS A 386 10.79 -12.46 20.31
C LYS A 386 10.39 -12.86 18.89
N THR A 387 10.71 -14.10 18.51
CA THR A 387 10.23 -14.68 17.25
C THR A 387 8.80 -15.20 17.40
N VAL A 388 8.13 -15.46 16.28
CA VAL A 388 6.80 -16.09 16.28
C VAL A 388 6.78 -17.43 17.03
N ASP A 389 7.83 -18.25 16.91
CA ASP A 389 7.95 -19.52 17.63
C ASP A 389 8.05 -19.33 19.14
N VAL A 390 8.80 -18.32 19.61
CA VAL A 390 8.92 -18.01 21.04
C VAL A 390 7.54 -17.61 21.60
N LEU A 391 6.81 -16.75 20.89
CA LEU A 391 5.49 -16.30 21.30
C LEU A 391 4.47 -17.45 21.34
N TRP A 392 4.52 -18.34 20.34
CA TRP A 392 3.67 -19.53 20.32
C TRP A 392 3.95 -20.44 21.51
N ASN A 393 5.22 -20.71 21.81
CA ASN A 393 5.59 -21.55 22.95
C ASN A 393 5.15 -20.93 24.28
N GLU A 394 5.34 -19.61 24.46
CA GLU A 394 4.85 -18.89 25.64
C GLU A 394 3.33 -19.05 25.81
N MET A 395 2.56 -18.89 24.73
CA MET A 395 1.10 -19.10 24.76
C MET A 395 0.72 -20.52 25.17
N MET A 396 1.44 -21.53 24.64
CA MET A 396 1.15 -22.94 24.92
C MET A 396 1.44 -23.30 26.38
N GLU A 397 2.42 -22.65 27.01
CA GLU A 397 2.83 -22.87 28.41
C GLU A 397 1.87 -22.24 29.45
N LEU A 398 1.03 -21.28 29.06
CA LEU A 398 0.05 -20.67 29.99
C LEU A 398 -1.02 -21.68 30.41
N ALA A 399 -1.15 -21.93 31.72
CA ALA A 399 -2.07 -22.92 32.29
C ALA A 399 -3.55 -22.62 32.00
#